data_AF-A0A850X201-F1
#
_entry.id   AF-A0A850X201-F1
#
_cell.length_a   1.000
_cell.length_b   1.000
_cell.length_c   1.000
_cell.angle_alpha   90.00
_cell.angle_beta   90.00
_cell.angle_gamma   90.00
#
_symmetry.space_group_name_H-M   'P 1'
#
loop_
_entity.id
_entity.type
_entity.pdbx_description
1 polymer ?
#
loop_
_entity_poly.entity_id
_entity_poly.type
_entity_poly.pdbx_seq_one_letter_code
_entity_poly.pdbx_strand_id
1 'polypeptide(L)'
;LQFVFSCEKQLSIFPIGVNESHQMTIFRIIAAILHLGNLEIQAERDADACSISGKDEHLKNFCSLLGVECSQMQHWLCHRK
;
A
#
# COMPACT_ATOMS: atom_id res chain seq x y z
N LEU A 1 2.99 -4.45 -9.11
CA LEU A 1 3.29 -3.95 -10.48
C LEU A 1 2.35 -4.50 -11.55
N GLN A 2 2.13 -5.83 -11.66
CA GLN A 2 1.15 -6.38 -12.63
C GLN A 2 -0.30 -5.90 -12.42
N PHE A 3 -0.73 -5.63 -11.18
CA PHE A 3 -2.05 -5.04 -10.91
C PHE A 3 -2.19 -3.60 -11.40
N VAL A 4 -1.13 -2.80 -11.29
CA VAL A 4 -1.12 -1.41 -11.80
C VAL A 4 -1.08 -1.40 -13.33
N PHE A 5 -0.27 -2.27 -13.95
CA PHE A 5 -0.26 -2.48 -15.41
C PHE A 5 -1.59 -3.05 -15.94
N SER A 6 -2.25 -3.92 -15.17
CA SER A 6 -3.59 -4.42 -15.51
C SER A 6 -4.63 -3.31 -15.37
N CYS A 7 -4.47 -2.41 -14.40
CA CYS A 7 -5.32 -1.22 -14.28
C CYS A 7 -5.07 -0.25 -15.45
N GLU A 8 -3.81 0.01 -15.84
CA GLU A 8 -3.47 0.80 -17.04
C GLU A 8 -4.12 0.23 -18.30
N LYS A 9 -4.09 -1.10 -18.50
CA LYS A 9 -4.75 -1.73 -19.67
C LYS A 9 -6.28 -1.72 -19.62
N GLN A 10 -6.88 -1.68 -18.42
CA GLN A 10 -8.34 -1.62 -18.25
C GLN A 10 -8.88 -0.18 -18.21
N LEU A 11 -8.00 0.83 -18.08
CA LEU A 11 -8.34 2.25 -18.01
C LEU A 11 -8.49 2.91 -19.39
N SER A 12 -8.74 2.14 -20.44
CA SER A 12 -9.29 2.68 -21.68
C SER A 12 -10.79 3.05 -21.55
N ILE A 13 -11.44 2.79 -20.41
CA ILE A 13 -12.91 2.75 -20.30
C ILE A 13 -13.55 3.97 -19.61
N PHE A 14 -12.80 4.87 -18.96
CA PHE A 14 -13.40 6.07 -18.35
C PHE A 14 -12.70 7.36 -18.80
N PRO A 15 -13.29 8.13 -19.73
CA PRO A 15 -12.83 9.47 -20.06
C PRO A 15 -13.31 10.43 -18.97
N ILE A 16 -12.84 10.23 -17.74
CA ILE A 16 -12.90 11.29 -16.73
C ILE A 16 -11.85 12.29 -17.20
N GLY A 17 -12.27 13.50 -17.58
CA GLY A 17 -11.45 14.58 -18.16
C GLY A 17 -10.36 15.15 -17.25
N VAL A 18 -9.58 14.27 -16.65
CA VAL A 18 -8.48 14.49 -15.73
C VAL A 18 -7.21 13.99 -16.42
N ASN A 19 -6.14 14.78 -16.39
CA ASN A 19 -4.86 14.40 -17.00
C ASN A 19 -4.42 13.01 -16.54
N GLU A 20 -3.89 12.22 -17.48
CA GLU A 20 -3.44 10.84 -17.29
C GLU A 20 -2.46 10.69 -16.10
N SER A 21 -1.60 11.69 -15.88
CA SER A 21 -0.70 11.77 -14.72
C SER A 21 -1.41 11.84 -13.36
N HIS A 22 -2.52 12.56 -13.28
CA HIS A 22 -3.33 12.65 -12.07
C HIS A 22 -4.11 11.36 -11.84
N GLN A 23 -4.67 10.77 -12.90
CA GLN A 23 -5.32 9.46 -12.82
C GLN A 23 -4.35 8.41 -12.27
N MET A 24 -3.13 8.38 -12.78
CA MET A 24 -2.10 7.44 -12.31
C MET A 24 -1.77 7.65 -10.83
N THR A 25 -1.71 8.91 -10.38
CA THR A 25 -1.48 9.22 -8.96
C THR A 25 -2.63 8.70 -8.08
N ILE A 26 -3.89 8.88 -8.52
CA ILE A 26 -5.07 8.36 -7.81
C ILE A 26 -5.01 6.84 -7.71
N PHE A 27 -4.73 6.15 -8.82
CA PHE A 27 -4.62 4.69 -8.81
C PHE A 27 -3.47 4.18 -7.95
N ARG A 28 -2.33 4.89 -7.91
CA ARG A 28 -1.22 4.56 -7.02
C ARG A 28 -1.64 4.64 -5.55
N ILE A 29 -2.40 5.67 -5.16
CA ILE A 29 -2.91 5.83 -3.79
C ILE A 29 -3.89 4.70 -3.45
N ILE A 30 -4.85 4.41 -4.33
CA ILE A 30 -5.83 3.33 -4.13
C ILE A 30 -5.12 1.97 -4.00
N ALA A 31 -4.16 1.69 -4.88
CA ALA A 31 -3.38 0.45 -4.83
C ALA A 31 -2.58 0.34 -3.52
N ALA A 32 -2.00 1.43 -3.03
CA ALA A 32 -1.32 1.44 -1.75
C ALA A 32 -2.30 1.11 -0.61
N ILE A 33 -3.48 1.74 -0.56
CA ILE A 33 -4.51 1.44 0.46
C ILE A 33 -4.95 -0.03 0.40
N LEU A 34 -5.14 -0.58 -0.79
CA LEU A 34 -5.50 -2.00 -0.96
C LEU A 34 -4.42 -2.93 -0.43
N HIS A 35 -3.14 -2.64 -0.69
CA HIS A 35 -2.04 -3.38 -0.11
C HIS A 35 -2.00 -3.28 1.41
N LEU A 36 -2.25 -2.08 1.97
CA LEU A 36 -2.30 -1.89 3.41
C LEU A 36 -3.43 -2.72 4.06
N GLY A 37 -4.59 -2.81 3.41
CA GLY A 37 -5.71 -3.62 3.90
C GLY A 37 -5.48 -5.13 3.91
N ASN A 38 -4.48 -5.62 3.15
CA ASN A 38 -4.10 -7.03 3.12
C ASN A 38 -2.88 -7.34 3.99
N LEU A 39 -2.46 -6.41 4.85
CA LEU A 39 -1.40 -6.65 5.82
C LEU A 39 -1.89 -7.54 6.96
N GLU A 40 -1.16 -8.61 7.20
CA GLU A 40 -1.39 -9.46 8.36
C GLU A 40 -0.61 -8.90 9.56
N ILE A 41 -1.35 -8.30 10.50
CA ILE A 41 -0.81 -7.81 11.76
C ILE A 41 -0.84 -8.97 12.76
N GLN A 42 0.32 -9.42 13.20
CA GLN A 42 0.45 -10.48 14.19
C GLN A 42 0.45 -9.86 15.58
N ALA A 43 -0.45 -10.34 16.44
CA ALA A 43 -0.40 -10.00 17.86
C ALA A 43 0.78 -10.74 18.51
N GLU A 44 1.63 -10.03 19.24
CA GLU A 44 2.66 -10.67 20.06
C GLU A 44 2.06 -11.20 21.36
N ARG A 45 2.82 -12.03 22.07
CA ARG A 45 2.35 -12.67 23.32
C ARG A 45 2.12 -11.67 24.45
N ASP A 46 2.72 -10.48 24.37
CA ASP A 46 2.38 -9.35 25.22
C ASP A 46 1.17 -8.62 24.62
N ALA A 47 0.10 -8.50 25.41
CA ALA A 47 -1.21 -8.04 24.98
C ALA A 47 -1.25 -6.61 24.38
N ASP A 48 -0.16 -5.86 24.49
CA ASP A 48 -0.02 -4.48 24.01
C ASP A 48 0.94 -4.33 22.82
N ALA A 49 1.52 -5.44 22.32
CA ALA A 49 2.46 -5.41 21.20
C ALA A 49 1.90 -6.17 19.98
N CYS A 50 2.06 -5.57 18.81
CA CYS A 50 1.83 -6.24 17.53
C CYS A 50 3.05 -6.08 16.63
N SER A 51 3.27 -7.03 15.74
CA SER A 51 4.34 -6.97 14.76
C SER A 51 3.83 -7.32 13.37
N ILE A 52 4.44 -6.69 12.37
CA ILE A 52 4.22 -6.97 10.96
C ILE A 52 5.46 -7.68 10.46
N SER A 53 5.30 -8.75 9.68
CA SER A 53 6.43 -9.43 9.06
C SER A 53 7.18 -8.47 8.14
N GLY A 54 8.46 -8.20 8.41
CA GLY A 54 9.33 -7.37 7.54
C GLY A 54 9.54 -7.94 6.13
N LYS A 55 9.09 -9.17 5.89
CA LYS A 55 9.11 -9.82 4.57
C LYS A 55 7.78 -9.70 3.82
N ASP A 56 6.75 -9.11 4.42
CA ASP A 56 5.43 -8.96 3.81
C ASP A 56 5.51 -8.20 2.48
N GLU A 57 4.95 -8.80 1.44
CA GLU A 57 5.00 -8.24 0.08
C GLU A 57 4.08 -7.04 -0.06
N HIS A 58 2.94 -7.03 0.63
CA HIS A 58 1.98 -5.93 0.58
C HIS A 58 2.55 -4.68 1.25
N LEU A 59 3.28 -4.83 2.35
CA LEU A 59 3.96 -3.71 2.99
C LEU A 59 4.99 -3.09 2.05
N LYS A 60 5.82 -3.92 1.40
CA LYS A 60 6.82 -3.45 0.43
C LYS A 60 6.19 -2.76 -0.77
N ASN A 61 5.09 -3.30 -1.28
CA ASN A 61 4.34 -2.69 -2.38
C ASN A 61 3.74 -1.34 -1.97
N PHE A 62 3.14 -1.25 -0.77
CA PHE A 62 2.65 0.01 -0.20
C PHE A 62 3.76 1.06 -0.09
N CYS A 63 4.91 0.69 0.50
CA CYS A 63 6.07 1.57 0.63
C CYS A 63 6.57 2.07 -0.73
N SER A 64 6.68 1.16 -1.71
CA SER A 64 7.16 1.47 -3.06
C SER A 64 6.19 2.39 -3.82
N LEU A 65 4.88 2.18 -3.66
CA LEU A 65 3.86 3.00 -4.31
C LEU A 65 3.83 4.43 -3.79
N LEU A 66 3.98 4.61 -2.48
CA LEU A 66 3.96 5.91 -1.80
C LEU A 66 5.35 6.57 -1.64
N GLY A 67 6.43 5.83 -1.88
CA GLY A 67 7.80 6.32 -1.71
C GLY A 67 8.21 6.51 -0.25
N VAL A 68 7.69 5.68 0.66
CA VAL A 68 7.97 5.76 2.11
C VAL A 68 8.87 4.62 2.57
N GLU A 69 9.58 4.81 3.69
CA GLU A 69 10.46 3.79 4.26
C GLU A 69 9.66 2.72 5.01
N CYS A 70 9.87 1.44 4.68
CA CYS A 70 9.11 0.35 5.32
C CYS A 70 9.41 0.17 6.80
N SER A 71 10.67 0.34 7.24
CA SER A 71 11.06 0.20 8.64
C SER A 71 10.29 1.20 9.53
N GLN A 72 10.19 2.45 9.08
CA GLN A 72 9.43 3.50 9.75
C GLN A 72 7.95 3.16 9.76
N MET A 73 7.39 2.74 8.62
CA MET A 73 5.97 2.40 8.54
C MET A 73 5.60 1.25 9.48
N GLN A 74 6.43 0.21 9.58
CA GLN A 74 6.21 -0.86 10.56
C GLN A 74 6.21 -0.34 11.99
N HIS A 75 7.16 0.53 12.31
CA HIS A 75 7.23 1.12 13.63
C HIS A 75 5.97 1.92 13.96
N TRP A 76 5.48 2.77 13.04
CA TRP A 76 4.26 3.56 13.21
C TRP A 76 2.98 2.73 13.30
N LEU A 77 2.90 1.60 12.58
CA LEU A 77 1.72 0.72 12.61
C LEU A 77 1.66 -0.10 13.90
N CYS A 78 2.82 -0.43 14.47
CA CYS A 78 2.93 -1.31 15.64
C CYS A 78 3.10 -0.55 16.96
N HIS A 79 3.50 0.72 16.93
CA HIS A 79 3.75 1.52 18.12
C HIS A 79 2.86 2.76 18.12
N ARG A 80 2.08 2.90 19.19
CA ARG A 80 1.36 4.13 19.48
C ARG A 80 2.35 5.13 20.11
N LYS A 81 2.29 6.40 19.70
CA LYS A 81 3.01 7.51 20.37
C LYS A 81 2.44 7.79 21.76
#